data_AF-A0A7T0C120-F1
#
_entry.id   AF-A0A7T0C120-F1
#
_cell.length_a   1.000
_cell.length_b   1.000
_cell.length_c   1.000
_cell.angle_alpha   90.00
_cell.angle_beta   90.00
_cell.angle_gamma   90.00
#
_symmetry.space_group_name_H-M   'P 1'
#
loop_
_entity.id
_entity.type
_entity.pdbx_description
1 polymer ?
#
loop_
_entity_poly.entity_id
_entity_poly.type
_entity_poly.pdbx_seq_one_letter_code
_entity_poly.pdbx_strand_id
1 'polypeptide(L)'
;MLELNVSVLTTREFRVLSLADPKGYYRETERDELLGIIDKLKTEQASCTRPEKKLLKLWNSVEIGILAPRGETLSGPLFNRGKIRVEGRVAGRVVSDDEVIIESGGEAFGDVTAPLVVCRGFVRGTVRCAKRLEVASSARMEGDLIAPNLFLQKGARVDGQCNIVRPEQAKKRVWLRWSDRFKFKRVG
;
A
#
# COMPACT_ATOMS: atom_id res chain seq x y z
N MET A 1 24.22 -27.94 -12.58
CA MET A 1 23.40 -26.73 -12.28
C MET A 1 23.10 -26.10 -13.63
N LEU A 2 21.86 -26.15 -14.12
CA LEU A 2 21.53 -25.59 -15.45
C LEU A 2 21.75 -24.08 -15.40
N GLU A 3 22.54 -23.55 -16.33
CA GLU A 3 22.74 -22.11 -16.46
C GLU A 3 21.41 -21.46 -16.84
N LEU A 4 21.01 -20.48 -16.03
CA LEU A 4 19.78 -19.75 -16.26
C LEU A 4 20.01 -18.80 -17.45
N ASN A 5 19.39 -19.10 -18.60
CA ASN A 5 19.53 -18.28 -19.81
C ASN A 5 18.59 -17.06 -19.75
N VAL A 6 19.15 -15.92 -19.35
CA VAL A 6 18.50 -14.61 -19.23
C VAL A 6 19.30 -13.58 -20.04
N SER A 7 18.62 -12.64 -20.71
CA SER A 7 19.25 -11.69 -21.63
C SER A 7 19.04 -10.23 -21.23
N VAL A 8 17.96 -9.92 -20.51
CA VAL A 8 17.65 -8.58 -20.01
C VAL A 8 18.05 -8.46 -18.54
N LEU A 9 17.73 -9.47 -17.74
CA LEU A 9 18.04 -9.51 -16.32
C LEU A 9 19.37 -10.20 -16.07
N THR A 10 20.07 -9.74 -15.04
CA THR A 10 21.14 -10.54 -14.43
C THR A 10 20.54 -11.77 -13.72
N THR A 11 21.34 -12.82 -13.52
CA THR A 11 20.93 -14.00 -12.73
C THR A 11 20.45 -13.62 -11.32
N ARG A 12 21.02 -12.58 -10.72
CA ARG A 12 20.59 -12.06 -9.41
C ARG A 12 19.20 -11.45 -9.50
N GLU A 13 18.99 -10.51 -10.42
CA GLU A 13 17.71 -9.81 -10.58
C GLU A 13 16.58 -10.79 -10.92
N PHE A 14 16.85 -11.75 -11.81
CA PHE A 14 15.90 -12.81 -12.12
C PHE A 14 15.51 -13.57 -10.85
N ARG A 15 16.49 -13.98 -10.03
CA ARG A 15 16.22 -14.69 -8.78
C ARG A 15 15.38 -13.85 -7.82
N VAL A 16 15.77 -12.60 -7.58
CA VAL A 16 15.04 -11.66 -6.72
C VAL A 16 13.56 -11.57 -7.15
N LEU A 17 13.30 -11.29 -8.42
CA LEU A 17 11.94 -11.13 -8.93
C LEU A 17 11.16 -12.47 -8.97
N SER A 18 11.85 -13.58 -9.21
CA SER A 18 11.22 -14.91 -9.26
C SER A 18 10.81 -15.46 -7.90
N LEU A 19 11.50 -15.05 -6.83
CA LEU A 19 11.21 -15.46 -5.46
C LEU A 19 10.25 -14.51 -4.74
N ALA A 20 10.13 -13.28 -5.23
CA ALA A 20 9.19 -12.30 -4.72
C ALA A 20 7.73 -12.72 -5.03
N ASP A 21 6.84 -12.44 -4.08
CA ASP A 21 5.39 -12.52 -4.25
C ASP A 21 4.86 -11.21 -4.84
N PRO A 22 4.27 -11.21 -6.04
CA PRO A 22 3.66 -10.01 -6.61
C PRO A 22 2.60 -9.37 -5.71
N LYS A 23 1.92 -10.15 -4.85
CA LYS A 23 0.93 -9.63 -3.89
C LYS A 23 1.52 -9.31 -2.52
N GLY A 24 2.84 -9.40 -2.39
CA GLY A 24 3.58 -9.18 -1.16
C GLY A 24 3.65 -7.72 -0.72
N TYR A 25 4.17 -7.53 0.49
CA TYR A 25 4.50 -6.23 1.08
C TYR A 25 6.00 -6.17 1.29
N TYR A 26 6.60 -5.08 0.82
CA TYR A 26 8.05 -4.93 0.78
C TYR A 26 8.47 -3.66 1.50
N ARG A 27 9.67 -3.68 2.10
CA ARG A 27 10.31 -2.45 2.57
C ARG A 27 10.54 -1.53 1.37
N GLU A 28 10.67 -0.23 1.62
CA GLU A 28 10.86 0.76 0.55
C GLU A 28 12.05 0.42 -0.36
N THR A 29 13.19 0.05 0.20
CA THR A 29 14.39 -0.33 -0.55
C THR A 29 14.21 -1.60 -1.38
N GLU A 30 13.56 -2.64 -0.83
CA GLU A 30 13.26 -3.89 -1.54
C GLU A 30 12.26 -3.65 -2.67
N ARG A 31 11.26 -2.79 -2.42
CA ARG A 31 10.27 -2.38 -3.41
C ARG A 31 10.93 -1.64 -4.57
N ASP A 32 11.85 -0.72 -4.28
CA ASP A 32 12.56 0.03 -5.31
C ASP A 32 13.43 -0.89 -6.18
N GLU A 33 14.09 -1.90 -5.59
CA GLU A 33 14.81 -2.93 -6.35
C GLU A 33 13.87 -3.71 -7.27
N LEU A 34 12.72 -4.19 -6.75
CA LEU A 34 11.73 -4.91 -7.54
C LEU A 34 11.17 -4.06 -8.69
N LEU A 35 10.81 -2.81 -8.41
CA LEU A 35 10.29 -1.89 -9.42
C LEU A 35 11.32 -1.61 -10.51
N GLY A 36 12.59 -1.44 -10.16
CA GLY A 36 13.67 -1.27 -11.12
C GLY A 36 13.84 -2.49 -12.03
N ILE A 37 13.76 -3.70 -11.48
CA ILE A 37 13.84 -4.94 -12.28
C ILE A 37 12.63 -5.07 -13.22
N ILE A 38 11.43 -4.77 -12.73
CA ILE A 38 10.19 -4.83 -13.53
C ILE A 38 10.23 -3.78 -14.65
N ASP A 39 10.75 -2.59 -14.38
CA ASP A 39 10.90 -1.53 -15.36
C ASP A 39 11.85 -1.96 -16.49
N LYS A 40 13.00 -2.55 -16.17
CA LYS A 40 13.91 -3.15 -17.16
C LYS A 40 13.21 -4.19 -18.05
N LEU A 41 12.44 -5.10 -17.46
CA LEU A 41 11.68 -6.08 -18.25
C LEU A 41 10.64 -5.42 -19.17
N LYS A 42 10.00 -4.33 -18.73
CA LYS A 42 9.00 -3.59 -19.51
C LYS A 42 9.63 -2.84 -20.67
N THR A 43 10.76 -2.16 -20.44
CA THR A 43 11.45 -1.36 -21.45
C THR A 43 12.13 -2.23 -22.51
N GLU A 44 12.66 -3.41 -22.14
CA GLU A 44 13.40 -4.31 -23.03
C GLU A 44 12.61 -5.60 -23.38
N GLN A 45 11.28 -5.53 -23.38
CA GLN A 45 10.40 -6.70 -23.58
C GLN A 45 10.71 -7.51 -24.85
N ALA A 46 11.16 -6.85 -25.92
CA ALA A 46 11.53 -7.50 -27.19
C ALA A 46 12.69 -8.48 -27.04
N SER A 47 13.65 -8.15 -26.17
CA SER A 47 14.87 -8.92 -25.92
C SER A 47 14.69 -10.00 -24.85
N CYS A 48 13.57 -10.02 -24.13
CA CYS A 48 13.33 -10.97 -23.05
C CYS A 48 13.32 -12.42 -23.53
N THR A 49 14.05 -13.28 -22.83
CA THR A 49 13.97 -14.73 -23.00
C THR A 49 12.60 -15.28 -22.55
N ARG A 50 12.32 -16.56 -22.83
CA ARG A 50 11.09 -17.23 -22.39
C ARG A 50 10.83 -17.11 -20.87
N PRO A 51 11.79 -17.39 -19.97
CA PRO A 51 11.56 -17.24 -18.53
C PRO A 51 11.34 -15.78 -18.11
N GLU A 52 12.02 -14.80 -18.72
CA GLU A 52 11.81 -13.38 -18.45
C GLU A 52 10.42 -12.90 -18.90
N LYS A 53 9.94 -13.34 -20.08
CA LYS A 53 8.57 -13.06 -20.53
C LYS A 53 7.51 -13.61 -19.58
N LYS A 54 7.79 -14.75 -18.93
CA LYS A 54 6.91 -15.33 -17.90
C LYS A 54 6.85 -14.42 -16.66
N LEU A 55 7.99 -13.91 -16.20
CA LEU A 55 8.03 -12.95 -15.09
C LEU A 55 7.32 -11.64 -15.47
N LEU A 56 7.63 -11.07 -16.64
CA LEU A 56 6.98 -9.84 -17.09
C LEU A 56 5.46 -9.97 -17.12
N LYS A 57 4.93 -11.09 -17.64
CA LYS A 57 3.48 -11.34 -17.63
C LYS A 57 2.90 -11.41 -16.21
N LEU A 58 3.62 -12.03 -15.27
CA LEU A 58 3.19 -12.12 -13.87
C LEU A 58 3.14 -10.75 -13.18
N TRP A 59 4.10 -9.87 -13.50
CA TRP A 59 4.29 -8.59 -12.82
C TRP A 59 3.67 -7.38 -13.52
N ASN A 60 3.18 -7.51 -14.77
CA ASN A 60 2.73 -6.36 -15.58
C ASN A 60 1.55 -5.58 -14.99
N SER A 61 0.68 -6.23 -14.21
CA SER A 61 -0.56 -5.66 -13.69
C SER A 61 -0.61 -5.65 -12.16
N VAL A 62 0.55 -5.58 -11.53
CA VAL A 62 0.70 -5.70 -10.09
C VAL A 62 1.15 -4.38 -9.50
N GLU A 63 0.41 -3.90 -8.50
CA GLU A 63 0.79 -2.76 -7.67
C GLU A 63 1.41 -3.29 -6.37
N ILE A 64 2.74 -3.20 -6.25
CA ILE A 64 3.51 -3.78 -5.14
C ILE A 64 3.13 -3.11 -3.81
N GLY A 65 2.90 -3.92 -2.77
CA GLY A 65 2.58 -3.43 -1.43
C GLY A 65 3.79 -2.85 -0.70
N ILE A 66 3.56 -1.85 0.15
CA ILE A 66 4.56 -1.31 1.08
C ILE A 66 4.37 -1.92 2.47
N LEU A 67 5.48 -2.31 3.11
CA LEU A 67 5.55 -2.71 4.51
C LEU A 67 6.24 -1.62 5.35
N ALA A 68 5.56 -1.14 6.38
CA ALA A 68 6.19 -0.45 7.50
C ALA A 68 6.43 -1.47 8.63
N PRO A 69 7.65 -2.01 8.75
CA PRO A 69 7.92 -3.22 9.54
C PRO A 69 7.95 -2.95 11.05
N ARG A 70 7.70 -4.00 11.84
CA ARG A 70 7.78 -3.94 13.29
C ARG A 70 9.17 -3.49 13.76
N GLY A 71 9.22 -2.65 14.78
CA GLY A 71 10.47 -2.16 15.38
C GLY A 71 11.06 -0.93 14.68
N GLU A 72 10.46 -0.49 13.57
CA GLU A 72 10.88 0.70 12.85
C GLU A 72 9.85 1.82 12.94
N THR A 73 10.34 3.05 12.84
CA THR A 73 9.51 4.25 12.73
C THR A 73 9.77 4.92 11.40
N LEU A 74 8.75 4.91 10.52
CA LEU A 74 8.79 5.68 9.28
C LEU A 74 8.24 7.08 9.56
N SER A 75 9.06 8.10 9.30
CA SER A 75 8.67 9.50 9.44
C SER A 75 8.49 10.14 8.07
N GLY A 76 7.42 10.91 7.91
CA GLY A 76 7.10 11.56 6.64
C GLY A 76 5.88 10.94 5.96
N PRO A 77 5.48 11.46 4.80
CA PRO A 77 4.27 11.02 4.14
C PRO A 77 4.52 9.74 3.33
N LEU A 78 3.66 8.74 3.51
CA LEU A 78 3.73 7.45 2.84
C LEU A 78 2.64 7.34 1.78
N PHE A 79 3.03 7.08 0.53
CA PHE A 79 2.12 6.99 -0.60
C PHE A 79 2.33 5.69 -1.36
N ASN A 80 1.24 5.00 -1.71
CA ASN A 80 1.31 3.85 -2.60
C ASN A 80 0.07 3.73 -3.49
N ARG A 81 0.24 3.23 -4.72
CA ARG A 81 -0.89 2.81 -5.55
C ARG A 81 -1.43 1.45 -5.10
N GLY A 82 -0.51 0.58 -4.68
CA GLY A 82 -0.84 -0.69 -4.06
C GLY A 82 -1.17 -0.56 -2.58
N LYS A 83 -1.20 -1.71 -1.91
CA LYS A 83 -1.52 -1.81 -0.50
C LYS A 83 -0.43 -1.24 0.40
N ILE A 84 -0.78 -0.83 1.60
CA ILE A 84 0.16 -0.45 2.66
C ILE A 84 -0.16 -1.29 3.89
N ARG A 85 0.84 -1.96 4.46
CA ARG A 85 0.74 -2.67 5.73
C ARG A 85 1.66 -2.03 6.76
N VAL A 86 1.10 -1.72 7.92
CA VAL A 86 1.81 -1.11 9.04
C VAL A 86 1.88 -2.09 10.20
N GLU A 87 3.07 -2.60 10.47
CA GLU A 87 3.40 -3.48 11.60
C GLU A 87 4.25 -2.77 12.67
N GLY A 88 4.94 -1.69 12.31
CA GLY A 88 5.65 -0.78 13.21
C GLY A 88 4.96 0.56 13.35
N ARG A 89 5.74 1.64 13.42
CA ARG A 89 5.21 2.99 13.62
C ARG A 89 5.34 3.83 12.36
N VAL A 90 4.28 4.56 12.01
CA VAL A 90 4.30 5.59 10.96
C VAL A 90 3.91 6.93 11.57
N ALA A 91 4.76 7.93 11.41
CA ALA A 91 4.53 9.31 11.82
C ALA A 91 4.42 10.20 10.58
N GLY A 92 3.20 10.41 10.11
CA GLY A 92 2.92 11.15 8.90
C GLY A 92 1.62 10.73 8.22
N ARG A 93 1.37 11.31 7.05
CA ARG A 93 0.17 11.01 6.25
C ARG A 93 0.36 9.69 5.51
N VAL A 94 -0.60 8.77 5.63
CA VAL A 94 -0.60 7.49 4.90
C VAL A 94 -1.70 7.51 3.83
N VAL A 95 -1.34 7.26 2.58
CA VAL A 95 -2.28 7.29 1.46
C VAL A 95 -2.08 6.08 0.55
N SER A 96 -3.14 5.34 0.30
CA SER A 96 -3.16 4.22 -0.65
C SER A 96 -4.32 4.35 -1.63
N ASP A 97 -4.10 3.97 -2.89
CA ASP A 97 -5.18 3.85 -3.89
C ASP A 97 -5.94 2.52 -3.79
N ASP A 98 -5.57 1.64 -2.85
CA ASP A 98 -6.19 0.34 -2.63
C ASP A 98 -6.58 0.15 -1.14
N GLU A 99 -5.63 -0.29 -0.32
CA GLU A 99 -5.90 -0.75 1.04
C GLU A 99 -4.77 -0.33 2.01
N VAL A 100 -5.16 0.14 3.20
CA VAL A 100 -4.25 0.33 4.33
C VAL A 100 -4.62 -0.62 5.45
N ILE A 101 -3.66 -1.41 5.91
CA ILE A 101 -3.81 -2.35 7.04
C ILE A 101 -2.90 -1.89 8.16
N ILE A 102 -3.46 -1.54 9.32
CA ILE A 102 -2.71 -1.31 10.54
C ILE A 102 -2.81 -2.60 11.37
N GLU A 103 -1.72 -3.35 11.48
CA GLU A 103 -1.70 -4.62 12.22
C GLU A 103 -1.72 -4.40 13.74
N SER A 104 -1.90 -5.46 14.54
CA SER A 104 -2.11 -5.37 16.00
C SER A 104 -0.98 -4.72 16.81
N GLY A 105 0.24 -4.64 16.26
CA GLY A 105 1.35 -3.89 16.83
C GLY A 105 1.71 -2.62 16.04
N GLY A 106 0.92 -2.30 15.01
CA GLY A 106 1.12 -1.14 14.16
C GLY A 106 0.51 0.13 14.76
N GLU A 107 1.22 1.24 14.60
CA GLU A 107 0.79 2.55 15.06
C GLU A 107 0.87 3.57 13.93
N ALA A 108 -0.22 4.28 13.66
CA ALA A 108 -0.24 5.38 12.70
C ALA A 108 -0.55 6.70 13.43
N PHE A 109 0.39 7.63 13.40
CA PHE A 109 0.25 9.00 13.89
C PHE A 109 0.13 9.95 12.70
N GLY A 110 -1.10 10.27 12.33
CA GLY A 110 -1.41 11.11 11.18
C GLY A 110 -2.66 10.67 10.43
N ASP A 111 -2.95 11.39 9.35
CA ASP A 111 -4.12 11.12 8.52
C ASP A 111 -3.92 9.86 7.66
N VAL A 112 -4.90 8.95 7.69
CA VAL A 112 -4.92 7.75 6.84
C VAL A 112 -6.02 7.91 5.78
N THR A 113 -5.69 7.69 4.51
CA THR A 113 -6.63 7.83 3.39
C THR A 113 -6.50 6.65 2.44
N ALA A 114 -7.58 5.88 2.24
CA ALA A 114 -7.60 4.78 1.28
C ALA A 114 -9.04 4.40 0.89
N PRO A 115 -9.27 3.61 -0.17
CA PRO A 115 -10.57 2.98 -0.38
C PRO A 115 -10.97 2.05 0.76
N LEU A 116 -10.05 1.20 1.20
CA LEU A 116 -10.24 0.23 2.27
C LEU A 116 -9.24 0.49 3.40
N VAL A 117 -9.71 0.54 4.64
CA VAL A 117 -8.84 0.60 5.81
C VAL A 117 -9.25 -0.49 6.79
N VAL A 118 -8.28 -1.29 7.22
CA VAL A 118 -8.43 -2.30 8.26
C VAL A 118 -7.52 -1.94 9.42
N CYS A 119 -8.09 -1.63 10.58
CA CYS A 119 -7.36 -1.28 11.78
C CYS A 119 -7.44 -2.41 12.80
N ARG A 120 -6.29 -2.96 13.18
CA ARG A 120 -6.10 -3.94 14.25
C ARG A 120 -5.23 -3.41 15.41
N GLY A 121 -4.48 -2.35 15.16
CA GLY A 121 -3.59 -1.67 16.11
C GLY A 121 -4.10 -0.29 16.53
N PHE A 122 -3.22 0.71 16.50
CA PHE A 122 -3.51 2.07 16.95
C PHE A 122 -3.45 3.10 15.82
N VAL A 123 -4.44 3.99 15.76
CA VAL A 123 -4.43 5.14 14.86
C VAL A 123 -4.78 6.40 15.65
N ARG A 124 -3.94 7.44 15.53
CA ARG A 124 -4.23 8.80 16.00
C ARG A 124 -4.20 9.77 14.83
N GLY A 125 -5.37 10.26 14.43
CA GLY A 125 -5.54 11.14 13.27
C GLY A 125 -6.88 10.94 12.57
N THR A 126 -7.08 11.59 11.43
CA THR A 126 -8.32 11.41 10.66
C THR A 126 -8.20 10.26 9.67
N VAL A 127 -9.13 9.31 9.73
CA VAL A 127 -9.23 8.19 8.78
C VAL A 127 -10.33 8.46 7.76
N ARG A 128 -9.96 8.46 6.46
CA ARG A 128 -10.87 8.71 5.34
C ARG A 128 -10.91 7.50 4.42
N CYS A 129 -12.08 6.87 4.33
CA CYS A 129 -12.31 5.69 3.52
C CYS A 129 -13.24 5.98 2.35
N ALA A 130 -12.89 5.57 1.12
CA ALA A 130 -13.79 5.71 -0.03
C ALA A 130 -14.82 4.57 -0.12
N LYS A 131 -14.55 3.41 0.50
CA LYS A 131 -15.41 2.22 0.43
C LYS A 131 -15.73 1.63 1.81
N ARG A 132 -14.73 1.31 2.64
CA ARG A 132 -14.96 0.58 3.91
C ARG A 132 -13.88 0.86 4.94
N LEU A 133 -14.29 1.03 6.20
CA LEU A 133 -13.44 1.02 7.38
C LEU A 133 -13.81 -0.19 8.26
N GLU A 134 -12.84 -1.01 8.60
CA GLU A 134 -12.96 -2.10 9.57
C GLU A 134 -12.08 -1.81 10.79
N VAL A 135 -12.66 -1.92 11.99
CA VAL A 135 -11.95 -1.73 13.26
C VAL A 135 -12.11 -3.00 14.07
N ALA A 136 -10.99 -3.71 14.26
CA ALA A 136 -10.97 -4.99 14.96
C ALA A 136 -11.14 -4.82 16.48
N SER A 137 -11.43 -5.92 17.16
CA SER A 137 -11.71 -5.94 18.60
C SER A 137 -10.57 -5.40 19.48
N SER A 138 -9.32 -5.51 19.03
CA SER A 138 -8.14 -5.00 19.75
C SER A 138 -7.77 -3.55 19.38
N ALA A 139 -8.41 -2.98 18.36
CA ALA A 139 -7.97 -1.72 17.77
C ALA A 139 -8.42 -0.52 18.61
N ARG A 140 -7.59 0.52 18.59
CA ARG A 140 -7.88 1.83 19.21
C ARG A 140 -7.69 2.93 18.18
N MET A 141 -8.70 3.79 18.03
CA MET A 141 -8.67 4.93 17.14
C MET A 141 -8.96 6.22 17.91
N GLU A 142 -8.12 7.23 17.72
CA GLU A 142 -8.26 8.56 18.28
C GLU A 142 -8.31 9.60 17.16
N GLY A 143 -9.48 10.20 16.94
CA GLY A 143 -9.72 11.17 15.87
C GLY A 143 -10.91 10.83 15.00
N ASP A 144 -11.08 11.58 13.91
CA ASP A 144 -12.28 11.51 13.10
C ASP A 144 -12.25 10.35 12.11
N LEU A 145 -13.39 9.66 11.97
CA LEU A 145 -13.60 8.57 11.03
C LEU A 145 -14.61 9.00 9.97
N ILE A 146 -14.25 8.91 8.70
CA ILE A 146 -15.12 9.27 7.58
C ILE A 146 -15.15 8.08 6.62
N ALA A 147 -16.27 7.37 6.54
CA ALA A 147 -16.41 6.18 5.70
C ALA A 147 -17.87 5.99 5.26
N PRO A 148 -18.15 5.36 4.11
CA PRO A 148 -19.52 5.01 3.75
C PRO A 148 -19.99 3.70 4.39
N ASN A 149 -19.06 2.79 4.71
CA ASN A 149 -19.34 1.56 5.43
C ASN A 149 -18.35 1.43 6.59
N LEU A 150 -18.87 1.31 7.82
CA LEU A 150 -18.09 1.19 9.05
C LEU A 150 -18.44 -0.12 9.75
N PHE A 151 -17.43 -0.96 9.98
CA PHE A 151 -17.55 -2.21 10.73
C PHE A 151 -16.72 -2.11 12.01
N LEU A 152 -17.39 -2.14 13.16
CA LEU A 152 -16.75 -2.15 14.48
C LEU A 152 -16.96 -3.52 15.12
N GLN A 153 -15.88 -4.21 15.46
CA GLN A 153 -15.96 -5.45 16.21
C GLN A 153 -16.15 -5.16 17.71
N LYS A 154 -16.79 -6.10 18.43
CA LYS A 154 -16.93 -6.02 19.89
C LYS A 154 -15.54 -5.89 20.55
N GLY A 155 -15.34 -4.82 21.31
CA GLY A 155 -14.08 -4.51 21.98
C GLY A 155 -13.29 -3.35 21.34
N ALA A 156 -13.58 -3.00 20.08
CA ALA A 156 -12.97 -1.87 19.41
C ALA A 156 -13.21 -0.56 20.18
N ARG A 157 -12.18 0.27 20.29
CA ARG A 157 -12.26 1.57 20.96
C ARG A 157 -12.09 2.69 19.95
N VAL A 158 -13.09 3.55 19.85
CA VAL A 158 -13.04 4.74 18.99
C VAL A 158 -13.34 5.95 19.87
N ASP A 159 -12.42 6.91 19.86
CA ASP A 159 -12.54 8.20 20.53
C ASP A 159 -12.43 9.30 19.47
N GLY A 160 -13.58 9.84 19.05
CA GLY A 160 -13.67 10.85 18.00
C GLY A 160 -15.00 10.80 17.23
N GLN A 161 -15.14 11.65 16.20
CA GLN A 161 -16.39 11.72 15.44
C GLN A 161 -16.45 10.68 14.34
N CYS A 162 -17.55 9.91 14.30
CA CYS A 162 -17.82 8.94 13.24
C CYS A 162 -18.84 9.51 12.24
N ASN A 163 -18.37 9.82 11.03
CA ASN A 163 -19.17 10.36 9.94
C ASN A 163 -19.42 9.29 8.88
N ILE A 164 -20.60 8.66 8.92
CA ILE A 164 -21.05 7.73 7.88
C ILE A 164 -21.62 8.54 6.71
N VAL A 165 -20.91 8.55 5.58
CA VAL A 165 -21.22 9.40 4.41
C VAL A 165 -21.72 8.58 3.23
N ARG A 166 -22.38 9.20 2.26
CA ARG A 166 -22.75 8.48 1.01
C ARG A 166 -21.49 8.08 0.22
N PRO A 167 -21.47 6.92 -0.47
CA PRO A 167 -20.31 6.47 -1.25
C PRO A 167 -19.77 7.51 -2.24
N GLU A 168 -20.65 8.29 -2.88
CA GLU A 168 -20.28 9.34 -3.83
C GLU A 168 -19.54 10.50 -3.15
N GLN A 169 -19.97 10.84 -1.93
CA GLN A 169 -19.32 11.88 -1.10
C GLN A 169 -17.98 11.39 -0.57
N ALA A 170 -17.90 10.12 -0.17
CA ALA A 170 -16.66 9.48 0.28
C ALA A 170 -15.57 9.51 -0.81
N LYS A 171 -15.92 9.11 -2.04
CA LYS A 171 -15.01 9.19 -3.20
C LYS A 171 -14.51 10.61 -3.43
N LYS A 172 -15.42 11.59 -3.47
CA LYS A 172 -15.01 13.00 -3.64
C LYS A 172 -14.05 13.44 -2.54
N ARG A 173 -14.30 13.13 -1.27
CA ARG A 173 -13.44 13.57 -0.15
C ARG A 173 -12.08 12.89 -0.09
N VAL A 174 -11.94 11.68 -0.65
CA VAL A 174 -10.66 10.98 -0.79
C VAL A 174 -9.86 11.53 -1.98
N TRP A 175 -10.52 11.75 -3.13
CA TRP A 175 -9.85 12.12 -4.39
C TRP A 175 -9.67 13.63 -4.61
N LEU A 176 -10.51 14.49 -4.01
CA LEU A 176 -10.36 15.97 -4.06
C LEU A 176 -9.09 16.47 -3.36
N ARG A 177 -8.57 15.72 -2.38
CA ARG A 177 -7.33 16.09 -1.67
C ARG A 177 -6.06 15.55 -2.37
N TRP A 178 -6.24 14.88 -3.50
CA TRP A 178 -5.20 14.21 -4.29
C TRP A 178 -4.81 15.02 -5.54
N SER A 179 -5.79 15.57 -6.27
CA SER A 179 -5.57 16.34 -7.50
C SER A 179 -4.71 17.60 -7.31
N ASP A 180 -4.84 18.25 -6.14
CA ASP A 180 -4.26 19.57 -5.94
C ASP A 180 -2.79 19.56 -5.51
N ARG A 181 -2.24 18.42 -5.06
CA ARG A 181 -0.89 18.37 -4.47
C ARG A 181 0.15 17.61 -5.28
N PHE A 182 -0.27 16.73 -6.19
CA PHE A 182 0.65 15.99 -7.05
C PHE A 182 0.16 16.04 -8.49
N LYS A 183 0.54 17.09 -9.21
CA LYS A 183 0.70 17.06 -10.68
C LYS A 183 1.84 16.07 -11.02
N PHE A 184 1.67 14.79 -10.72
CA PHE A 184 2.51 13.77 -11.31
C PHE A 184 2.09 13.70 -12.78
N LYS A 185 3.00 14.15 -13.65
CA LYS A 185 2.87 14.03 -15.10
C LYS A 185 2.32 12.64 -15.41
N ARG A 186 1.12 12.58 -15.99
CA ARG A 186 0.84 11.53 -16.98
C ARG A 186 1.88 11.76 -18.07
N VAL A 187 3.00 11.07 -17.98
CA VAL A 187 3.81 10.82 -19.17
C VAL A 187 2.97 9.81 -19.93
N GLY A 188 2.35 10.32 -21.01
CA GLY A 188 1.62 9.51 -21.97
C GLY A 188 2.55 8.67 -22.82
#